data_AF-A0A5Q2FBJ9-F1
#
_entry.id   AF-A0A5Q2FBJ9-F1
#
_cell.length_a   1.000
_cell.length_b   1.000
_cell.length_c   1.000
_cell.angle_alpha   90.00
_cell.angle_beta   90.00
_cell.angle_gamma   90.00
#
_symmetry.space_group_name_H-M   'P 1'
#
loop_
_entity.id
_entity.type
_entity.pdbx_description
1 polymer ?
#
loop_
_entity_poly.entity_id
_entity_poly.type
_entity_poly.pdbx_seq_one_letter_code
_entity_poly.pdbx_strand_id
1 'polypeptide(L)'
;MATTNQIRHESTRRNDDEGFFPMAAMGGPDGDLVMAPDARDDMIRLQQAARKAGKNFYCPPSLDGCGEELVAAAGDIRRPYFRHFPGSSCGFRGEDRDIFTHRQIQRELVRWLTGQGFTAEAERYVGREKRSRVDVSVGGGMEWVIEVQLSNETAVSKLDRTERYGGNVTWLFGADRFIASRDHEMSEHGVTQLVRLAARPTGQEWSRLETAATWPIEIGLRAESPAGQLPKDSWFPLTACTFDLAHGLMAPGLLQAKQEVMNNRRAAAEEKARKQAELAQRERLLDALRRKAAEEQDRQWANDQAARRENEPRVPVDELRRRTLAALAREDMPRMSTTGKVVNLNAWHQFACVRKTAAPAPPLPATPLPGPRPTVLTPRDLQDWTARTGRPVTPEGTWWTALVLHAASYEWWTSQIDGRWVEQLRPDLVDPAWVALYLSTIEPSGSVRKLAEETADPAGLAMRRLHDLGLITITVRSGGQWTYRTRHNLRNVGRAGDWNQPHPWPLS
;
A
#
# COMPACT_ATOMS: atom_id res chain seq x y z
N MET A 1 -17.60 -0.67 58.50
CA MET A 1 -17.51 -1.96 57.79
C MET A 1 -17.87 -1.72 56.33
N ALA A 2 -16.86 -1.54 55.49
CA ALA A 2 -17.01 -1.29 54.06
C ALA A 2 -16.43 -2.48 53.31
N THR A 3 -17.27 -3.16 52.51
CA THR A 3 -16.89 -4.28 51.67
C THR A 3 -16.50 -3.76 50.28
N THR A 4 -15.20 -3.78 50.02
CA THR A 4 -14.60 -3.45 48.73
C THR A 4 -14.82 -4.60 47.75
N ASN A 5 -15.65 -4.38 46.73
CA ASN A 5 -15.78 -5.27 45.58
C ASN A 5 -14.54 -5.16 44.69
N GLN A 6 -13.68 -6.17 44.76
CA GLN A 6 -12.57 -6.37 43.83
C GLN A 6 -13.10 -6.86 42.48
N ILE A 7 -13.12 -5.97 41.49
CA ILE A 7 -13.24 -6.35 40.08
C ILE A 7 -11.91 -6.98 39.67
N ARG A 8 -11.86 -8.32 39.66
CA ARG A 8 -10.75 -9.07 39.06
C ARG A 8 -10.82 -8.92 37.54
N HIS A 9 -9.92 -8.13 36.97
CA HIS A 9 -9.57 -8.24 35.56
C HIS A 9 -8.77 -9.54 35.34
N GLU A 10 -9.48 -10.64 35.13
CA GLU A 10 -8.91 -11.85 34.55
C GLU A 10 -8.58 -11.59 33.07
N SER A 11 -7.36 -11.12 32.83
CA SER A 11 -6.68 -11.17 31.54
C SER A 11 -6.40 -12.64 31.18
N THR A 12 -7.45 -13.36 30.77
CA THR A 12 -7.30 -14.66 30.12
C THR A 12 -6.78 -14.41 28.70
N ARG A 13 -5.51 -14.78 28.47
CA ARG A 13 -4.99 -15.05 27.11
C ARG A 13 -5.86 -16.19 26.54
N ARG A 14 -6.90 -15.85 25.77
CA ARG A 14 -7.68 -16.84 25.03
C ARG A 14 -6.88 -17.23 23.79
N ASN A 15 -6.69 -18.54 23.63
CA ASN A 15 -6.30 -19.14 22.36
C ASN A 15 -7.36 -18.72 21.32
N ASP A 16 -7.01 -17.80 20.43
CA ASP A 16 -7.92 -17.20 19.44
C ASP A 16 -8.09 -18.07 18.17
N ASP A 17 -7.80 -19.38 18.26
CA ASP A 17 -7.90 -20.37 17.17
C ASP A 17 -9.32 -20.94 16.98
N GLU A 18 -10.35 -20.23 17.45
CA GLU A 18 -11.73 -20.64 17.21
C GLU A 18 -12.15 -20.19 15.81
N GLY A 19 -12.19 -21.12 14.84
CA GLY A 19 -12.61 -20.86 13.46
C GLY A 19 -13.90 -20.05 13.39
N PHE A 20 -13.86 -18.93 12.65
CA PHE A 20 -14.97 -18.01 12.47
C PHE A 20 -15.63 -18.28 11.12
N PHE A 21 -16.91 -18.61 11.11
CA PHE A 21 -17.65 -18.91 9.88
C PHE A 21 -18.77 -17.89 9.65
N PRO A 22 -18.90 -17.32 8.45
CA PRO A 22 -20.00 -16.43 8.10
C PRO A 22 -21.27 -17.20 7.74
N MET A 23 -21.23 -18.54 7.67
CA MET A 23 -22.34 -19.37 7.20
C MET A 23 -22.51 -20.62 8.08
N ALA A 24 -23.76 -21.08 8.24
CA ALA A 24 -24.12 -22.34 8.90
C ALA A 24 -25.33 -22.99 8.20
N ALA A 25 -25.56 -24.28 8.41
CA ALA A 25 -26.83 -24.95 8.12
C ALA A 25 -27.77 -24.82 9.33
N MET A 26 -29.06 -24.56 9.13
CA MET A 26 -30.03 -24.34 10.22
C MET A 26 -31.06 -25.47 10.30
N GLY A 27 -31.27 -26.01 11.51
CA GLY A 27 -32.24 -27.07 11.79
C GLY A 27 -31.71 -28.50 11.60
N GLY A 28 -30.51 -28.64 11.05
CA GLY A 28 -29.79 -29.90 10.90
C GLY A 28 -28.55 -29.71 10.02
N PRO A 29 -27.67 -30.72 9.91
CA PRO A 29 -26.52 -30.69 9.00
C PRO A 29 -26.94 -30.49 7.54
N ASP A 30 -28.03 -31.13 7.12
CA ASP A 30 -28.62 -30.99 5.77
C ASP A 30 -29.64 -29.84 5.68
N GLY A 31 -29.69 -29.00 6.72
CA GLY A 31 -30.59 -27.85 6.78
C GLY A 31 -30.14 -26.73 5.84
N ASP A 32 -30.98 -25.70 5.76
CA ASP A 32 -30.72 -24.58 4.86
C ASP A 32 -29.57 -23.71 5.33
N LEU A 33 -28.85 -23.17 4.35
CA LEU A 33 -27.76 -22.26 4.60
C LEU A 33 -28.28 -20.91 5.11
N VAL A 34 -27.70 -20.46 6.22
CA VAL A 34 -27.94 -19.16 6.85
C VAL A 34 -26.61 -18.41 6.98
N MET A 35 -26.62 -17.12 6.67
CA MET A 35 -25.46 -16.25 6.86
C MET A 35 -25.55 -15.56 8.23
N ALA A 36 -24.40 -15.38 8.86
CA ALA A 36 -24.26 -14.54 10.03
C ALA A 36 -24.52 -13.08 9.58
N PRO A 37 -25.48 -12.37 10.19
CA PRO A 37 -25.72 -10.98 9.85
C PRO A 37 -24.57 -10.09 10.33
N ASP A 38 -24.33 -8.97 9.65
CA ASP A 38 -23.27 -8.03 10.05
C ASP A 38 -23.57 -7.33 11.39
N ALA A 39 -24.86 -7.11 11.68
CA ALA A 39 -25.30 -6.42 12.88
C ALA A 39 -25.53 -7.40 14.04
N ARG A 40 -25.02 -7.04 15.21
CA ARG A 40 -25.17 -7.81 16.45
C ARG A 40 -26.63 -8.08 16.79
N ASP A 41 -27.48 -7.06 16.71
CA ASP A 41 -28.90 -7.18 17.08
C ASP A 41 -29.64 -8.13 16.14
N ASP A 42 -29.23 -8.18 14.87
CA ASP A 42 -29.79 -9.14 13.90
C ASP A 42 -29.32 -10.56 14.20
N MET A 43 -28.08 -10.76 14.66
CA MET A 43 -27.63 -12.10 15.10
C MET A 43 -28.42 -12.57 16.33
N ILE A 44 -28.71 -11.66 17.27
CA ILE A 44 -29.55 -11.99 18.43
C ILE A 44 -30.96 -12.38 17.99
N ARG A 45 -31.54 -11.64 17.03
CA ARG A 45 -32.86 -12.00 16.46
C ARG A 45 -32.82 -13.35 15.76
N LEU A 46 -31.77 -13.65 14.99
CA LEU A 46 -31.57 -14.94 14.34
C LEU A 46 -31.48 -16.08 15.36
N GLN A 47 -30.71 -15.92 16.44
CA GLN A 47 -30.62 -16.89 17.53
C GLN A 47 -31.98 -17.12 18.22
N GLN A 48 -32.72 -16.05 18.52
CA GLN A 48 -34.04 -16.13 19.15
C GLN A 48 -35.06 -16.83 18.25
N ALA A 49 -35.05 -16.52 16.95
CA ALA A 49 -35.92 -17.16 15.96
C ALA A 49 -35.62 -18.67 15.84
N ALA A 50 -34.34 -19.04 15.73
CA ALA A 50 -33.92 -20.44 15.69
C ALA A 50 -34.35 -21.20 16.95
N ARG A 51 -34.09 -20.63 18.14
CA ARG A 51 -34.50 -21.23 19.43
C ARG A 51 -36.01 -21.40 19.54
N LYS A 52 -36.80 -20.39 19.14
CA LYS A 52 -38.27 -20.46 19.14
C LYS A 52 -38.79 -21.58 18.22
N ALA A 53 -38.08 -21.82 17.11
CA ALA A 53 -38.39 -22.88 16.15
C ALA A 53 -37.81 -24.25 16.53
N GLY A 54 -37.11 -24.39 17.67
CA GLY A 54 -36.43 -25.62 18.06
C GLY A 54 -35.30 -26.04 17.11
N LYS A 55 -34.66 -25.08 16.44
CA LYS A 55 -33.58 -25.29 15.47
C LYS A 55 -32.23 -24.87 16.07
N ASN A 56 -31.18 -25.64 15.74
CA ASN A 56 -29.78 -25.31 16.02
C ASN A 56 -29.02 -24.98 14.71
N PHE A 57 -27.78 -24.54 14.82
CA PHE A 57 -26.89 -24.26 13.70
C PHE A 57 -25.85 -25.37 13.57
N TYR A 58 -25.45 -25.70 12.35
CA TYR A 58 -24.53 -26.81 12.04
C TYR A 58 -23.50 -26.40 10.99
N CYS A 59 -22.34 -27.02 11.05
CA CYS A 59 -21.28 -26.87 10.06
C CYS A 59 -21.72 -27.55 8.76
N PRO A 60 -21.93 -26.81 7.65
CA PRO A 60 -22.70 -27.31 6.51
C PRO A 60 -21.93 -28.39 5.71
N PRO A 61 -22.32 -29.68 5.74
CA PRO A 61 -21.67 -30.74 4.96
C PRO A 61 -21.81 -30.53 3.45
N SER A 62 -22.86 -29.83 3.02
CA SER A 62 -23.06 -29.46 1.61
C SER A 62 -22.02 -28.47 1.06
N LEU A 63 -21.14 -27.95 1.93
CA LEU A 63 -19.96 -27.13 1.63
C LEU A 63 -18.70 -27.76 2.25
N ASP A 64 -18.65 -29.10 2.27
CA ASP A 64 -17.58 -29.95 2.82
C ASP A 64 -17.39 -29.85 4.34
N GLY A 65 -18.32 -29.20 5.05
CA GLY A 65 -18.31 -29.07 6.52
C GLY A 65 -18.47 -30.40 7.26
N CYS A 66 -18.18 -30.40 8.56
CA CYS A 66 -18.21 -31.64 9.36
C CYS A 66 -19.60 -32.06 9.86
N GLY A 67 -20.63 -31.22 9.72
CA GLY A 67 -21.97 -31.50 10.25
C GLY A 67 -22.12 -31.31 11.76
N GLU A 68 -21.05 -30.99 12.49
CA GLU A 68 -21.12 -30.73 13.92
C GLU A 68 -21.89 -29.44 14.24
N GLU A 69 -22.47 -29.37 15.43
CA GLU A 69 -23.23 -28.20 15.89
C GLU A 69 -22.34 -26.97 16.06
N LEU A 70 -22.88 -25.80 15.69
CA LEU A 70 -22.23 -24.50 15.78
C LEU A 70 -22.95 -23.59 16.77
N VAL A 71 -22.15 -22.73 17.41
CA VAL A 71 -22.62 -21.61 18.21
C VAL A 71 -22.66 -20.36 17.33
N ALA A 72 -23.83 -19.77 17.18
CA ALA A 72 -23.95 -18.40 16.71
C ALA A 72 -23.40 -17.45 17.78
N ALA A 73 -22.39 -16.64 17.46
CA ALA A 73 -21.75 -15.68 18.34
C ALA A 73 -22.12 -14.24 17.94
N ALA A 74 -22.80 -13.53 18.84
CA ALA A 74 -23.14 -12.11 18.71
C ALA A 74 -22.22 -11.26 19.61
N GLY A 75 -20.91 -11.26 19.30
CA GLY A 75 -19.93 -10.54 20.11
C GLY A 75 -20.10 -9.02 20.05
N ASP A 76 -19.68 -8.31 21.11
CA ASP A 76 -19.72 -6.83 21.15
C ASP A 76 -18.57 -6.18 20.38
N ILE A 77 -17.49 -6.94 20.13
CA ILE A 77 -16.25 -6.45 19.49
C ILE A 77 -16.08 -7.02 18.08
N ARG A 78 -16.35 -8.32 17.91
CA ARG A 78 -16.19 -9.01 16.64
C ARG A 78 -17.51 -8.98 15.88
N ARG A 79 -17.45 -8.81 14.56
CA ARG A 79 -18.62 -9.02 13.67
C ARG A 79 -19.26 -10.38 13.99
N PRO A 80 -20.58 -10.51 13.99
CA PRO A 80 -21.23 -11.78 14.29
C PRO A 80 -20.76 -12.92 13.36
N TYR A 81 -20.69 -14.12 13.91
CA TYR A 81 -20.15 -15.30 13.23
C TYR A 81 -20.70 -16.59 13.85
N PHE A 82 -20.52 -17.71 13.16
CA PHE A 82 -20.70 -19.04 13.72
C PHE A 82 -19.34 -19.63 14.09
N ARG A 83 -19.27 -20.44 15.15
CA ARG A 83 -18.06 -21.18 15.54
C ARG A 83 -18.42 -22.55 16.08
N HIS A 84 -17.51 -23.50 15.97
CA HIS A 84 -17.67 -24.79 16.62
C HIS A 84 -17.61 -24.67 18.14
N PHE A 85 -18.20 -25.64 18.84
CA PHE A 85 -17.93 -25.83 20.26
C PHE A 85 -16.45 -26.20 20.50
N PRO A 86 -15.89 -25.82 21.67
CA PRO A 86 -14.55 -26.28 22.06
C PRO A 86 -14.45 -27.81 21.97
N GLY A 87 -13.38 -28.31 21.33
CA GLY A 87 -13.15 -29.75 21.22
C GLY A 87 -13.70 -30.43 19.96
N SER A 88 -14.38 -29.71 19.06
CA SER A 88 -14.75 -30.17 17.70
C SER A 88 -13.63 -30.91 16.94
N SER A 89 -13.92 -31.75 15.95
CA SER A 89 -12.88 -32.38 15.12
C SER A 89 -12.74 -31.76 13.73
N CYS A 90 -13.46 -30.66 13.46
CA CYS A 90 -13.59 -30.08 12.14
C CYS A 90 -12.23 -29.73 11.51
N GLY A 91 -12.00 -30.17 10.28
CA GLY A 91 -10.80 -29.82 9.51
C GLY A 91 -10.68 -28.34 9.17
N PHE A 92 -11.77 -27.57 9.24
CA PHE A 92 -11.80 -26.14 8.93
C PHE A 92 -11.51 -25.24 10.14
N ARG A 93 -10.66 -25.72 11.06
CA ARG A 93 -10.14 -24.92 12.17
C ARG A 93 -9.02 -24.02 11.67
N GLY A 94 -9.28 -22.73 11.44
CA GLY A 94 -8.23 -21.81 11.01
C GLY A 94 -8.68 -20.43 10.55
N GLU A 95 -7.72 -19.69 9.99
CA GLU A 95 -7.83 -18.29 9.53
C GLU A 95 -8.70 -18.11 8.26
N ASP A 96 -9.13 -19.19 7.63
CA ASP A 96 -9.93 -19.18 6.39
C ASP A 96 -11.41 -18.87 6.68
N ARG A 97 -11.64 -17.67 7.21
CA ARG A 97 -12.97 -17.20 7.61
C ARG A 97 -13.98 -17.26 6.48
N ASP A 98 -13.53 -17.17 5.23
CA ASP A 98 -14.43 -17.11 4.07
C ASP A 98 -14.56 -18.44 3.33
N ILE A 99 -14.09 -19.57 3.89
CA ILE A 99 -14.09 -20.85 3.20
C ILE A 99 -15.47 -21.29 2.73
N PHE A 100 -16.51 -21.19 3.57
CA PHE A 100 -17.88 -21.55 3.16
C PHE A 100 -18.45 -20.58 2.13
N THR A 101 -18.12 -19.30 2.22
CA THR A 101 -18.48 -18.31 1.19
C THR A 101 -17.84 -18.68 -0.15
N HIS A 102 -16.56 -19.03 -0.13
CA HIS A 102 -15.79 -19.45 -1.30
C HIS A 102 -16.37 -20.72 -1.93
N ARG A 103 -16.65 -21.75 -1.12
CA ARG A 103 -17.28 -23.01 -1.55
C ARG A 103 -18.66 -22.78 -2.15
N GLN A 104 -19.48 -21.94 -1.51
CA GLN A 104 -20.81 -21.62 -2.03
C GLN A 104 -20.73 -20.92 -3.38
N ILE A 105 -19.77 -19.99 -3.57
CA ILE A 105 -19.53 -19.34 -4.87
C ILE A 105 -19.11 -20.37 -5.92
N GLN A 106 -18.12 -21.23 -5.62
CA GLN A 106 -17.67 -22.29 -6.53
C GLN A 106 -18.84 -23.21 -6.93
N ARG A 107 -19.68 -23.61 -5.98
CA ARG A 107 -20.85 -24.47 -6.21
C ARG A 107 -21.88 -23.82 -7.14
N GLU A 108 -22.22 -22.54 -6.92
CA GLU A 108 -23.14 -21.83 -7.82
C GLU A 108 -22.55 -21.63 -9.21
N LEU A 109 -21.24 -21.35 -9.33
CA LEU A 109 -20.56 -21.24 -10.62
C LEU A 109 -20.61 -22.57 -11.39
N VAL A 110 -20.26 -23.69 -10.74
CA VAL A 110 -20.33 -25.02 -11.36
C VAL A 110 -21.76 -25.35 -11.79
N ARG A 111 -22.74 -25.11 -10.92
CA ARG A 111 -24.16 -25.34 -11.25
C ARG A 111 -24.60 -24.52 -12.46
N TRP A 112 -24.25 -23.24 -12.50
CA TRP A 112 -24.61 -22.33 -13.60
C TRP A 112 -23.93 -22.69 -14.92
N LEU A 113 -22.65 -23.08 -14.90
CA LEU A 113 -21.91 -23.51 -16.09
C LEU A 113 -22.43 -24.84 -16.63
N THR A 114 -22.67 -25.81 -15.76
CA THR A 114 -23.27 -27.10 -16.13
C THR A 114 -24.68 -26.93 -16.69
N GLY A 115 -25.47 -26.01 -16.12
CA GLY A 115 -26.79 -25.63 -16.65
C GLY A 115 -26.74 -25.02 -18.06
N GLN A 116 -25.60 -24.49 -18.49
CA GLN A 116 -25.36 -23.99 -19.85
C GLN A 116 -24.77 -25.06 -20.79
N GLY A 117 -24.57 -26.29 -20.33
CA GLY A 117 -24.03 -27.39 -21.12
C GLY A 117 -22.50 -27.51 -21.11
N PHE A 118 -21.79 -26.72 -20.30
CA PHE A 118 -20.35 -26.87 -20.12
C PHE A 118 -20.02 -27.96 -19.09
N THR A 119 -18.93 -28.69 -19.29
CA THR A 119 -18.35 -29.52 -18.22
C THR A 119 -17.60 -28.60 -17.25
N ALA A 120 -18.08 -28.49 -16.01
CA ALA A 120 -17.44 -27.67 -14.97
C ALA A 120 -17.19 -28.48 -13.70
N GLU A 121 -16.02 -28.30 -13.10
CA GLU A 121 -15.61 -28.97 -11.86
C GLU A 121 -14.96 -27.97 -10.91
N ALA A 122 -15.39 -27.97 -9.64
CA ALA A 122 -14.72 -27.21 -8.59
C ALA A 122 -13.44 -27.92 -8.15
N GLU A 123 -12.46 -27.16 -7.68
CA GLU A 123 -11.28 -27.68 -6.96
C GLU A 123 -10.42 -28.68 -7.73
N ARG A 124 -10.35 -28.53 -9.05
CA ARG A 124 -9.52 -29.40 -9.89
C ARG A 124 -8.04 -29.13 -9.63
N TYR A 125 -7.26 -30.20 -9.44
CA TYR A 125 -5.81 -30.11 -9.31
C TYR A 125 -5.11 -30.07 -10.66
N VAL A 126 -4.12 -29.19 -10.80
CA VAL A 126 -3.43 -28.87 -12.05
C VAL A 126 -1.91 -28.96 -11.91
N GLY A 127 -1.24 -29.13 -13.05
CA GLY A 127 0.21 -29.32 -13.14
C GLY A 127 0.65 -30.79 -13.01
N ARG A 128 1.89 -31.07 -13.46
CA ARG A 128 2.47 -32.42 -13.49
C ARG A 128 2.44 -33.14 -12.15
N GLU A 129 2.53 -32.38 -11.06
CA GLU A 129 2.57 -32.90 -9.69
C GLU A 129 1.28 -32.61 -8.90
N LYS A 130 0.21 -32.09 -9.56
CA LYS A 130 -1.06 -31.74 -8.90
C LYS A 130 -0.88 -30.85 -7.66
N ARG A 131 0.08 -29.92 -7.72
CA ARG A 131 0.42 -29.04 -6.58
C ARG A 131 -0.41 -27.76 -6.52
N SER A 132 -1.15 -27.45 -7.56
CA SER A 132 -2.04 -26.28 -7.58
C SER A 132 -3.47 -26.75 -7.77
N ARG A 133 -4.39 -26.08 -7.09
CA ARG A 133 -5.82 -26.34 -7.16
C ARG A 133 -6.47 -25.09 -7.72
N VAL A 134 -7.25 -25.23 -8.79
CA VAL A 134 -8.06 -24.14 -9.33
C VAL A 134 -9.44 -24.17 -8.70
N ASP A 135 -10.05 -23.01 -8.53
CA ASP A 135 -11.36 -22.93 -7.89
C ASP A 135 -12.47 -23.55 -8.74
N VAL A 136 -12.55 -23.18 -10.02
CA VAL A 136 -13.47 -23.79 -10.99
C VAL A 136 -12.76 -23.98 -12.32
N SER A 137 -12.74 -25.22 -12.82
CA SER A 137 -12.29 -25.56 -14.16
C SER A 137 -13.48 -25.75 -15.10
N VAL A 138 -13.34 -25.32 -16.36
CA VAL A 138 -14.37 -25.42 -17.40
C VAL A 138 -13.79 -26.04 -18.66
N GLY A 139 -14.55 -26.94 -19.29
CA GLY A 139 -14.12 -27.75 -20.43
C GLY A 139 -13.40 -29.03 -20.01
N GLY A 140 -13.57 -30.12 -20.77
CA GLY A 140 -13.03 -31.45 -20.43
C GLY A 140 -11.50 -31.47 -20.23
N GLY A 141 -10.80 -30.53 -20.87
CA GLY A 141 -9.35 -30.33 -20.78
C GLY A 141 -8.89 -29.14 -19.93
N MET A 142 -9.76 -28.53 -19.12
CA MET A 142 -9.46 -27.24 -18.44
C MET A 142 -9.12 -26.14 -19.46
N GLU A 143 -10.00 -25.97 -20.44
CA GLU A 143 -9.87 -24.94 -21.47
C GLU A 143 -9.97 -23.53 -20.88
N TRP A 144 -10.68 -23.42 -19.75
CA TRP A 144 -10.83 -22.20 -18.99
C TRP A 144 -10.81 -22.47 -17.48
N VAL A 145 -10.37 -21.46 -16.72
CA VAL A 145 -10.40 -21.45 -15.25
C VAL A 145 -11.12 -20.20 -14.75
N ILE A 146 -11.92 -20.34 -13.70
CA ILE A 146 -12.43 -19.20 -12.93
C ILE A 146 -11.81 -19.28 -11.53
N GLU A 147 -11.06 -18.25 -11.14
CA GLU A 147 -10.46 -18.12 -9.81
C GLU A 147 -11.24 -17.10 -8.97
N VAL A 148 -11.57 -17.47 -7.74
CA VAL A 148 -12.35 -16.67 -6.79
C VAL A 148 -11.45 -16.27 -5.64
N GLN A 149 -11.15 -14.99 -5.55
CA GLN A 149 -10.23 -14.46 -4.56
C GLN A 149 -10.97 -13.63 -3.51
N LEU A 150 -11.18 -14.19 -2.32
CA LEU A 150 -11.85 -13.51 -1.19
C LEU A 150 -10.90 -12.99 -0.12
N SER A 151 -9.66 -13.46 -0.12
CA SER A 151 -8.61 -13.09 0.84
C SER A 151 -7.45 -12.37 0.15
N ASN A 152 -6.45 -11.95 0.93
CA ASN A 152 -5.31 -11.22 0.41
C ASN A 152 -4.52 -12.07 -0.60
N GLU A 153 -4.34 -11.55 -1.81
CA GLU A 153 -3.59 -12.16 -2.91
C GLU A 153 -2.72 -11.08 -3.52
N THR A 154 -1.46 -11.42 -3.81
CA THR A 154 -0.52 -10.47 -4.43
C THR A 154 -0.63 -10.52 -5.95
N ALA A 155 -0.30 -9.41 -6.61
CA ALA A 155 -0.25 -9.36 -8.08
C ALA A 155 0.70 -10.41 -8.68
N VAL A 156 1.87 -10.61 -8.06
CA VAL A 156 2.87 -11.59 -8.50
C VAL A 156 2.32 -13.01 -8.40
N SER A 157 1.68 -13.37 -7.28
CA SER A 157 1.06 -14.69 -7.09
C SER A 157 -0.07 -14.92 -8.10
N LYS A 158 -0.92 -13.90 -8.34
CA LYS A 158 -1.98 -13.96 -9.35
C LYS A 158 -1.41 -14.23 -10.75
N LEU A 159 -0.35 -13.54 -11.15
CA LEU A 159 0.28 -13.70 -12.47
C LEU A 159 0.89 -15.10 -12.63
N ASP A 160 1.66 -15.56 -11.64
CA ASP A 160 2.24 -16.91 -11.60
C ASP A 160 1.16 -18.01 -11.70
N ARG A 161 0.05 -17.86 -10.97
CA ARG A 161 -1.12 -18.75 -11.09
C ARG A 161 -1.73 -18.70 -12.48
N THR A 162 -1.91 -17.52 -13.05
CA THR A 162 -2.50 -17.34 -14.38
C THR A 162 -1.69 -18.05 -15.46
N GLU A 163 -0.36 -17.88 -15.44
CA GLU A 163 0.55 -18.56 -16.34
C GLU A 163 0.50 -20.09 -16.15
N ARG A 164 0.54 -20.56 -14.91
CA ARG A 164 0.47 -21.99 -14.57
C ARG A 164 -0.80 -22.68 -15.09
N TYR A 165 -1.89 -21.95 -15.22
CA TYR A 165 -3.17 -22.48 -15.72
C TYR A 165 -3.33 -22.36 -17.24
N GLY A 166 -2.32 -21.84 -17.95
CA GLY A 166 -2.34 -21.68 -19.40
C GLY A 166 -2.96 -20.37 -19.89
N GLY A 167 -3.09 -19.36 -19.03
CA GLY A 167 -3.48 -18.00 -19.39
C GLY A 167 -4.98 -17.72 -19.48
N ASN A 168 -5.83 -18.73 -19.70
CA ASN A 168 -7.27 -18.59 -19.81
C ASN A 168 -7.96 -18.58 -18.43
N VAL A 169 -7.85 -17.46 -17.72
CA VAL A 169 -8.36 -17.33 -16.35
C VAL A 169 -9.29 -16.13 -16.20
N THR A 170 -10.51 -16.35 -15.73
CA THR A 170 -11.36 -15.29 -15.21
C THR A 170 -11.14 -15.13 -13.72
N TRP A 171 -10.60 -13.99 -13.30
CA TRP A 171 -10.47 -13.64 -11.88
C TRP A 171 -11.72 -12.92 -11.39
N LEU A 172 -12.27 -13.40 -10.27
CA LEU A 172 -13.38 -12.81 -9.54
C LEU A 172 -12.92 -12.43 -8.14
N PHE A 173 -13.02 -11.14 -7.78
CA PHE A 173 -12.53 -10.65 -6.49
C PHE A 173 -13.66 -10.36 -5.49
N GLY A 174 -13.42 -10.64 -4.21
CA GLY A 174 -14.34 -10.24 -3.15
C GLY A 174 -14.53 -8.71 -3.08
N ALA A 175 -15.75 -8.27 -2.82
CA ALA A 175 -16.12 -6.85 -2.76
C ALA A 175 -15.50 -6.10 -1.56
N ASP A 176 -15.49 -6.76 -0.40
CA ASP A 176 -15.42 -6.08 0.91
C ASP A 176 -14.02 -6.00 1.53
N ARG A 177 -12.99 -6.45 0.81
CA ARG A 177 -11.61 -6.50 1.33
C ARG A 177 -10.61 -5.82 0.42
N PHE A 178 -9.50 -5.40 1.01
CA PHE A 178 -8.32 -5.03 0.26
C PHE A 178 -7.67 -6.31 -0.29
N ILE A 179 -7.53 -6.38 -1.61
CA ILE A 179 -6.90 -7.50 -2.31
C ILE A 179 -5.92 -6.87 -3.29
N ALA A 180 -4.62 -7.03 -3.03
CA ALA A 180 -3.60 -6.33 -3.81
C ALA A 180 -3.64 -6.69 -5.30
N SER A 181 -3.93 -7.94 -5.65
CA SER A 181 -4.10 -8.38 -7.04
C SER A 181 -5.32 -7.78 -7.73
N ARG A 182 -6.42 -7.50 -7.01
CA ARG A 182 -7.58 -6.77 -7.55
C ARG A 182 -7.20 -5.33 -7.87
N ASP A 183 -6.49 -4.67 -6.96
CA ASP A 183 -6.12 -3.27 -7.13
C ASP A 183 -5.08 -3.12 -8.25
N HIS A 184 -4.21 -4.12 -8.41
CA HIS A 184 -3.34 -4.24 -9.58
C HIS A 184 -4.13 -4.43 -10.88
N GLU A 185 -5.12 -5.35 -10.92
CA GLU A 185 -6.00 -5.55 -12.07
C GLU A 185 -6.72 -4.25 -12.48
N MET A 186 -7.24 -3.54 -11.48
CA MET A 186 -7.88 -2.24 -11.67
C MET A 186 -6.88 -1.21 -12.21
N SER A 187 -5.67 -1.15 -11.69
CA SER A 187 -4.64 -0.22 -12.17
C SER A 187 -4.22 -0.52 -13.62
N GLU A 188 -3.98 -1.80 -13.93
CA GLU A 188 -3.48 -2.25 -15.23
C GLU A 188 -4.54 -2.12 -16.32
N HIS A 189 -5.74 -2.64 -16.07
CA HIS A 189 -6.79 -2.74 -17.09
C HIS A 189 -7.91 -1.71 -16.92
N GLY A 190 -7.95 -0.98 -15.81
CA GLY A 190 -9.01 -0.02 -15.48
C GLY A 190 -10.38 -0.67 -15.26
N VAL A 191 -10.46 -1.99 -15.17
CA VAL A 191 -11.70 -2.72 -14.91
C VAL A 191 -11.41 -4.01 -14.17
N THR A 192 -12.32 -4.44 -13.30
CA THR A 192 -12.23 -5.75 -12.64
C THR A 192 -13.62 -6.33 -12.38
N GLN A 193 -13.71 -7.66 -12.32
CA GLN A 193 -14.92 -8.37 -11.95
C GLN A 193 -14.89 -8.73 -10.46
N LEU A 194 -16.00 -8.48 -9.79
CA LEU A 194 -16.19 -8.78 -8.38
C LEU A 194 -17.14 -9.96 -8.22
N VAL A 195 -17.13 -10.59 -7.05
CA VAL A 195 -18.11 -11.61 -6.68
C VAL A 195 -18.51 -11.46 -5.23
N ARG A 196 -19.79 -11.71 -4.95
CA ARG A 196 -20.33 -11.85 -3.61
C ARG A 196 -21.53 -12.78 -3.60
N LEU A 197 -21.92 -13.22 -2.41
CA LEU A 197 -23.24 -13.78 -2.19
C LEU A 197 -24.28 -12.65 -2.31
N ALA A 198 -25.38 -12.89 -3.01
CA ALA A 198 -26.44 -11.89 -3.16
C ALA A 198 -26.96 -11.47 -1.78
N ALA A 199 -27.14 -10.16 -1.58
CA ALA A 199 -27.76 -9.65 -0.36
C ALA A 199 -29.19 -10.21 -0.27
N ARG A 200 -29.56 -10.79 0.87
CA ARG A 200 -30.98 -11.01 1.14
C ARG A 200 -31.64 -9.64 1.35
N PRO A 201 -32.88 -9.43 0.89
CA PRO A 201 -33.64 -8.22 1.19
C PRO A 201 -33.64 -7.99 2.71
N THR A 202 -32.87 -7.00 3.17
CA THR A 202 -32.85 -6.61 4.58
C THR A 202 -34.19 -5.92 4.87
N GLY A 203 -35.02 -6.53 5.72
CA GLY A 203 -36.24 -5.88 6.24
C GLY A 203 -37.56 -6.60 5.98
N GLN A 204 -37.61 -7.69 5.20
CA GLN A 204 -38.77 -8.58 5.20
C GLN A 204 -38.53 -9.77 6.12
N GLU A 205 -39.17 -9.69 7.29
CA GLU A 205 -39.61 -10.83 8.10
C GLU A 205 -38.69 -12.06 8.10
N TRP A 206 -37.78 -12.11 9.07
CA TRP A 206 -37.11 -13.36 9.50
C TRP A 206 -38.12 -14.49 9.84
N SER A 207 -39.42 -14.20 9.95
CA SER A 207 -40.52 -15.18 10.02
C SER A 207 -40.67 -16.02 8.74
N ARG A 208 -40.22 -15.52 7.58
CA ARG A 208 -40.00 -16.32 6.38
C ARG A 208 -38.50 -16.50 6.21
N LEU A 209 -37.90 -17.30 7.09
CA LEU A 209 -36.65 -17.99 6.78
C LEU A 209 -36.95 -18.91 5.58
N GLU A 210 -37.09 -18.33 4.38
CA GLU A 210 -37.14 -19.10 3.14
C GLU A 210 -35.80 -19.82 3.05
N THR A 211 -35.95 -21.09 3.36
CA THR A 211 -35.05 -22.20 3.22
C THR A 211 -34.72 -22.32 1.75
N ALA A 212 -33.59 -21.72 1.35
CA ALA A 212 -33.06 -21.88 0.02
C ALA A 212 -31.90 -22.85 0.12
N ALA A 213 -32.00 -23.98 -0.60
CA ALA A 213 -30.92 -24.95 -0.74
C ALA A 213 -29.62 -24.31 -1.28
N THR A 214 -29.75 -23.15 -1.95
CA THR A 214 -28.66 -22.41 -2.58
C THR A 214 -28.73 -20.93 -2.26
N TRP A 215 -27.57 -20.31 -2.02
CA TRP A 215 -27.44 -18.86 -1.92
C TRP A 215 -27.01 -18.31 -3.29
N PRO A 216 -27.85 -17.52 -3.98
CA PRO A 216 -27.48 -16.97 -5.27
C PRO A 216 -26.27 -16.05 -5.13
N ILE A 217 -25.44 -15.99 -6.17
CA ILE A 217 -24.29 -15.08 -6.22
C ILE A 217 -24.54 -13.96 -7.21
N GLU A 218 -23.89 -12.83 -6.94
CA GLU A 218 -23.86 -11.68 -7.84
C GLU A 218 -22.44 -11.47 -8.35
N ILE A 219 -22.34 -11.13 -9.62
CA ILE A 219 -21.09 -10.71 -10.26
C ILE A 219 -21.12 -9.19 -10.37
N GLY A 220 -20.09 -8.56 -9.81
CA GLY A 220 -19.93 -7.11 -9.87
C GLY A 220 -19.00 -6.71 -11.01
N LEU A 221 -19.24 -5.54 -11.58
CA LEU A 221 -18.32 -4.86 -12.48
C LEU A 221 -17.89 -3.56 -11.81
N ARG A 222 -16.57 -3.40 -11.60
CA ARG A 222 -15.97 -2.15 -11.17
C ARG A 222 -15.08 -1.64 -12.29
N ALA A 223 -15.22 -0.37 -12.64
CA ALA A 223 -14.41 0.29 -13.66
C ALA A 223 -13.79 1.58 -13.11
N GLU A 224 -12.62 1.92 -13.64
CA GLU A 224 -11.94 3.19 -13.40
C GLU A 224 -12.88 4.32 -13.79
N SER A 225 -13.12 5.23 -12.84
CA SER A 225 -13.94 6.41 -13.07
C SER A 225 -13.06 7.60 -13.45
N PRO A 226 -13.59 8.60 -14.16
CA PRO A 226 -12.86 9.83 -14.45
C PRO A 226 -12.27 10.46 -13.18
N ALA A 227 -11.15 11.17 -13.33
CA ALA A 227 -10.38 11.72 -12.22
C ALA A 227 -11.28 12.45 -11.20
N GLY A 228 -11.24 11.99 -9.95
CA GLY A 228 -12.00 12.56 -8.83
C GLY A 228 -13.33 11.86 -8.51
N GLN A 229 -13.76 10.87 -9.30
CA GLN A 229 -14.94 10.05 -9.00
C GLN A 229 -14.53 8.70 -8.40
N LEU A 230 -15.25 8.26 -7.38
CA LEU A 230 -15.09 6.92 -6.82
C LEU A 230 -15.63 5.87 -7.83
N PRO A 231 -14.93 4.74 -8.03
CA PRO A 231 -15.45 3.63 -8.82
C PRO A 231 -16.84 3.21 -8.32
N LYS A 232 -17.80 3.14 -9.23
CA LYS A 232 -19.13 2.60 -8.93
C LYS A 232 -19.17 1.12 -9.29
N ASP A 233 -19.61 0.30 -8.34
CA ASP A 233 -19.86 -1.12 -8.58
C ASP A 233 -21.26 -1.30 -9.18
N SER A 234 -21.33 -2.02 -10.30
CA SER A 234 -22.59 -2.49 -10.87
C SER A 234 -22.74 -3.98 -10.61
N TRP A 235 -23.79 -4.39 -9.91
CA TRP A 235 -24.01 -5.78 -9.51
C TRP A 235 -25.08 -6.43 -10.36
N PHE A 236 -24.83 -7.66 -10.79
CA PHE A 236 -25.71 -8.45 -11.64
C PHE A 236 -25.90 -9.84 -11.04
N PRO A 237 -27.11 -10.43 -11.11
CA PRO A 237 -27.26 -11.84 -10.78
C PRO A 237 -26.43 -12.69 -11.74
N LEU A 238 -25.86 -13.80 -11.27
CA LEU A 238 -25.06 -14.71 -12.11
C LEU A 238 -25.79 -15.13 -13.40
N THR A 239 -27.11 -15.26 -13.36
CA THR A 239 -27.94 -15.61 -14.51
C THR A 239 -28.00 -14.54 -15.61
N ALA A 240 -27.59 -13.30 -15.31
CA ALA A 240 -27.44 -12.24 -16.31
C ALA A 240 -26.05 -12.21 -16.96
N CYS A 241 -25.08 -12.96 -16.41
CA CYS A 241 -23.75 -13.09 -16.99
C CYS A 241 -23.78 -14.03 -18.20
N THR A 242 -22.71 -13.96 -19.00
CA THR A 242 -22.47 -14.91 -20.09
C THR A 242 -21.16 -15.65 -19.86
N PHE A 243 -21.05 -16.86 -20.39
CA PHE A 243 -19.79 -17.60 -20.45
C PHE A 243 -19.57 -18.15 -21.85
N ASP A 244 -18.37 -17.97 -22.39
CA ASP A 244 -17.91 -18.67 -23.59
C ASP A 244 -16.40 -18.97 -23.49
N LEU A 245 -15.91 -19.91 -24.29
CA LEU A 245 -14.51 -20.35 -24.23
C LEU A 245 -13.50 -19.34 -24.79
N ALA A 246 -13.96 -18.29 -25.49
CA ALA A 246 -13.07 -17.25 -26.01
C ALA A 246 -12.85 -16.12 -24.99
N HIS A 247 -13.83 -15.84 -24.14
CA HIS A 247 -13.81 -14.69 -23.23
C HIS A 247 -13.97 -15.03 -21.75
N GLY A 248 -14.38 -16.26 -21.42
CA GLY A 248 -14.68 -16.69 -20.05
C GLY A 248 -15.98 -16.11 -19.51
N LEU A 249 -16.06 -15.97 -18.19
CA LEU A 249 -17.21 -15.36 -17.53
C LEU A 249 -17.18 -13.84 -17.72
N MET A 250 -18.28 -13.29 -18.24
CA MET A 250 -18.45 -11.87 -18.47
C MET A 250 -19.72 -11.34 -17.76
N ALA A 251 -19.52 -10.35 -16.89
CA ALA A 251 -20.61 -9.53 -16.39
C ALA A 251 -21.21 -8.65 -17.51
N PRO A 252 -22.51 -8.33 -17.46
CA PRO A 252 -23.11 -7.33 -18.36
C PRO A 252 -22.31 -6.03 -18.39
N GLY A 253 -22.02 -5.54 -19.60
CA GLY A 253 -21.29 -4.29 -19.80
C GLY A 253 -19.76 -4.39 -19.67
N LEU A 254 -19.17 -5.55 -19.38
CA LEU A 254 -17.71 -5.69 -19.22
C LEU A 254 -16.91 -5.20 -20.44
N LEU A 255 -17.30 -5.61 -21.65
CA LEU A 255 -16.61 -5.21 -22.88
C LEU A 255 -16.76 -3.70 -23.15
N GLN A 256 -17.95 -3.15 -22.88
CA GLN A 256 -18.20 -1.71 -22.99
C GLN A 256 -17.32 -0.94 -22.00
N ALA A 257 -17.27 -1.36 -20.74
CA ALA A 257 -16.45 -0.72 -19.72
C ALA A 257 -14.95 -0.78 -20.09
N LYS A 258 -14.46 -1.92 -20.61
CA LYS A 258 -13.09 -2.02 -21.15
C LYS A 258 -12.83 -0.99 -22.25
N GLN A 259 -13.76 -0.87 -23.20
CA GLN A 259 -13.63 0.07 -24.31
C GLN A 259 -13.67 1.54 -23.84
N GLU A 260 -14.56 1.87 -22.89
CA GLU A 260 -14.67 3.21 -22.31
C GLU A 260 -13.39 3.60 -21.56
N VAL A 261 -12.83 2.69 -20.75
CA VAL A 261 -11.54 2.90 -20.07
C VAL A 261 -10.42 3.13 -21.07
N MET A 262 -10.32 2.30 -22.12
CA MET A 262 -9.30 2.48 -23.16
C MET A 262 -9.46 3.84 -23.88
N ASN A 263 -10.69 4.23 -24.21
CA ASN A 263 -10.98 5.53 -24.84
C ASN A 263 -10.60 6.69 -23.92
N ASN A 264 -10.94 6.61 -22.63
CA ASN A 264 -10.63 7.63 -21.63
C ASN A 264 -9.12 7.77 -21.43
N ARG A 265 -8.38 6.66 -21.37
CA ARG A 265 -6.91 6.66 -21.27
C ARG A 265 -6.26 7.26 -22.51
N ARG A 266 -6.77 6.93 -23.71
CA ARG A 266 -6.29 7.54 -24.96
C ARG A 266 -6.54 9.05 -24.97
N ALA A 267 -7.75 9.49 -24.63
CA ALA A 267 -8.09 10.91 -24.57
C ALA A 267 -7.23 11.66 -23.53
N ALA A 268 -6.98 11.07 -22.37
CA ALA A 268 -6.11 11.65 -21.35
C ALA A 268 -4.64 11.74 -21.82
N ALA A 269 -4.15 10.73 -22.56
CA ALA A 269 -2.82 10.75 -23.14
C ALA A 269 -2.68 11.83 -24.23
N GLU A 270 -3.68 11.96 -25.11
CA GLU A 270 -3.74 13.01 -26.13
C GLU A 270 -3.76 14.41 -25.49
N GLU A 271 -4.57 14.61 -24.44
CA GLU A 271 -4.62 15.87 -23.70
C GLU A 271 -3.28 16.20 -23.03
N LYS A 272 -2.64 15.21 -22.41
CA LYS A 272 -1.31 15.37 -21.80
C LYS A 272 -0.26 15.74 -22.85
N ALA A 273 -0.28 15.08 -24.01
CA ALA A 273 0.62 15.39 -25.12
C ALA A 273 0.39 16.81 -25.65
N ARG A 274 -0.88 17.24 -25.78
CA ARG A 274 -1.23 18.61 -26.18
C ARG A 274 -0.66 19.65 -25.20
N LYS A 275 -0.87 19.46 -23.89
CA LYS A 275 -0.33 20.35 -22.86
C LYS A 275 1.20 20.38 -22.86
N GLN A 276 1.85 19.24 -23.06
CA GLN A 276 3.31 19.16 -23.16
C GLN A 276 3.83 19.89 -24.41
N ALA A 277 3.13 19.78 -25.55
CA ALA A 277 3.48 20.50 -26.76
C ALA A 277 3.31 22.02 -26.59
N GLU A 278 2.23 22.46 -25.93
CA GLU A 278 1.99 23.88 -25.62
C GLU A 278 3.09 24.44 -24.68
N LEU A 279 3.45 23.70 -23.63
CA LEU A 279 4.54 24.08 -22.73
C LEU A 279 5.88 24.17 -23.48
N ALA A 280 6.20 23.19 -24.32
CA ALA A 280 7.42 23.20 -25.13
C ALA A 280 7.43 24.38 -26.13
N GLN A 281 6.29 24.72 -26.73
CA GLN A 281 6.16 25.88 -27.61
C GLN A 281 6.38 27.19 -26.83
N ARG A 282 5.82 27.30 -25.62
CA ARG A 282 6.00 28.44 -24.74
C ARG A 282 7.46 28.61 -24.33
N GLU A 283 8.15 27.53 -23.99
CA GLU A 283 9.58 27.54 -23.67
C GLU A 283 10.42 28.01 -24.87
N ARG A 284 10.15 27.50 -26.08
CA ARG A 284 10.83 27.97 -27.31
C ARG A 284 10.63 29.46 -27.57
N LEU A 285 9.42 29.97 -27.32
CA LEU A 285 9.13 31.40 -27.47
C LEU A 285 9.89 32.24 -26.44
N LEU A 286 9.92 31.81 -25.18
CA LEU A 286 10.69 32.48 -24.13
C LEU A 286 12.19 32.50 -24.45
N ASP A 287 12.74 31.40 -24.96
CA ASP A 287 14.14 31.34 -25.35
C ASP A 287 14.45 32.19 -26.60
N ALA A 288 13.50 32.33 -27.53
CA ALA A 288 13.62 33.26 -28.64
C ALA A 288 13.63 34.72 -28.15
N LEU A 289 12.75 35.07 -27.19
CA LEU A 289 12.71 36.41 -26.59
C LEU A 289 13.99 36.72 -25.79
N ARG A 290 14.52 35.76 -25.03
CA ARG A 290 15.79 35.90 -24.31
C ARG A 290 16.96 36.15 -25.26
N ARG A 291 17.03 35.41 -26.38
CA ARG A 291 18.04 35.63 -27.41
C ARG A 291 17.94 37.03 -28.02
N LYS A 292 16.73 37.46 -28.38
CA LYS A 292 16.50 38.81 -28.91
C LYS A 292 16.89 39.91 -27.91
N ALA A 293 16.58 39.71 -26.63
CA ALA A 293 16.95 40.66 -25.58
C ALA A 293 18.48 40.72 -25.36
N ALA A 294 19.16 39.58 -25.41
CA ALA A 294 20.62 39.52 -25.35
C ALA A 294 21.27 40.23 -26.55
N GLU A 295 20.78 39.99 -27.77
CA GLU A 295 21.24 40.68 -28.98
C GLU A 295 21.06 42.21 -28.88
N GLU A 296 19.94 42.68 -28.33
CA GLU A 296 19.67 44.10 -28.12
C GLU A 296 20.58 44.71 -27.05
N GLN A 297 20.83 43.99 -25.96
CA GLN A 297 21.75 44.40 -24.90
C GLN A 297 23.19 44.49 -25.43
N ASP A 298 23.64 43.52 -26.22
CA ASP A 298 24.96 43.52 -26.85
C ASP A 298 25.11 44.70 -27.81
N ARG A 299 24.07 44.98 -28.60
CA ARG A 299 24.03 46.16 -29.49
C ARG A 299 24.10 47.47 -28.71
N GLN A 300 23.37 47.58 -27.61
CA GLN A 300 23.41 48.77 -26.74
C GLN A 300 24.80 48.95 -26.13
N TRP A 301 25.40 47.89 -25.61
CA TRP A 301 26.75 47.90 -25.06
C TRP A 301 27.80 48.32 -26.10
N ALA A 302 27.69 47.82 -27.34
CA ALA A 302 28.57 48.22 -28.44
C ALA A 302 28.44 49.71 -28.78
N ASN A 303 27.22 50.25 -28.82
CA ASN A 303 26.97 51.67 -29.02
C ASN A 303 27.56 52.53 -27.89
N ASP A 304 27.35 52.12 -26.64
CA ASP A 304 27.89 52.82 -25.47
C ASP A 304 29.43 52.83 -25.48
N GLN A 305 30.07 51.73 -25.89
CA GLN A 305 31.52 51.64 -26.06
C GLN A 305 32.03 52.57 -27.17
N ALA A 306 31.33 52.64 -28.31
CA ALA A 306 31.67 53.56 -29.39
C ALA A 306 31.57 55.02 -28.92
N ALA A 307 30.48 55.39 -28.25
CA ALA A 307 30.28 56.73 -27.70
C ALA A 307 31.33 57.10 -26.63
N ARG A 308 31.76 56.13 -25.81
CA ARG A 308 32.88 56.33 -24.87
C ARG A 308 34.17 56.61 -25.61
N ARG A 309 34.51 55.86 -26.66
CA ARG A 309 35.74 56.08 -27.45
C ARG A 309 35.76 57.45 -28.14
N GLU A 310 34.62 57.97 -28.54
CA GLU A 310 34.51 59.33 -29.12
C GLU A 310 34.69 60.43 -28.06
N ASN A 311 34.17 60.23 -26.85
CA ASN A 311 34.22 61.20 -25.76
C ASN A 311 35.41 61.03 -24.81
N GLU A 312 36.19 59.97 -24.95
CA GLU A 312 37.36 59.74 -24.12
C GLU A 312 38.40 60.82 -24.45
N PRO A 313 38.72 61.72 -23.49
CA PRO A 313 39.67 62.79 -23.75
C PRO A 313 40.99 62.14 -24.18
N ARG A 314 41.47 62.49 -25.38
CA ARG A 314 42.76 62.03 -25.87
C ARG A 314 43.84 62.61 -24.97
N VAL A 315 44.16 61.90 -23.90
CA VAL A 315 45.30 62.20 -23.04
C VAL A 315 46.54 62.00 -23.91
N PRO A 316 47.34 63.05 -24.16
CA PRO A 316 48.57 62.90 -24.94
C PRO A 316 49.43 61.78 -24.35
N VAL A 317 50.04 60.95 -25.20
CA VAL A 317 50.83 59.78 -24.78
C VAL A 317 51.87 60.15 -23.72
N ASP A 318 52.43 61.36 -23.78
CA ASP A 318 53.41 61.89 -22.83
C ASP A 318 52.84 62.20 -21.43
N GLU A 319 51.56 62.55 -21.34
CA GLU A 319 50.82 62.77 -20.09
C GLU A 319 50.50 61.42 -19.43
N LEU A 320 50.11 60.42 -20.23
CA LEU A 320 49.88 59.05 -19.76
C LEU A 320 51.19 58.44 -19.22
N ARG A 321 52.29 58.61 -19.96
CA ARG A 321 53.64 58.15 -19.56
C ARG A 321 54.10 58.80 -18.25
N ARG A 322 53.86 60.10 -18.06
CA ARG A 322 54.14 60.80 -16.79
C ARG A 322 53.29 60.25 -15.63
N ARG A 323 52.01 59.99 -15.84
CA ARG A 323 51.12 59.41 -14.81
C ARG A 323 51.53 57.98 -14.42
N THR A 324 51.88 57.13 -15.39
CA THR A 324 52.36 55.77 -15.12
C THR A 324 53.69 55.77 -14.37
N LEU A 325 54.64 56.63 -14.75
CA LEU A 325 55.90 56.78 -14.02
C LEU A 325 55.69 57.35 -12.60
N ALA A 326 54.73 58.25 -12.40
CA ALA A 326 54.39 58.78 -11.08
C ALA A 326 53.66 57.77 -10.19
N ALA A 327 52.85 56.86 -10.76
CA ALA A 327 52.20 55.77 -10.02
C ALA A 327 53.21 54.70 -9.60
N LEU A 328 54.12 54.31 -10.51
CA LEU A 328 55.25 53.41 -10.21
C LEU A 328 56.21 53.99 -9.16
N ALA A 329 56.29 55.32 -9.02
CA ALA A 329 57.06 55.97 -7.97
C ALA A 329 56.34 56.07 -6.60
N ARG A 330 55.03 55.75 -6.53
CA ARG A 330 54.22 55.85 -5.30
C ARG A 330 53.78 54.51 -4.72
N GLU A 331 53.99 53.40 -5.41
CA GLU A 331 53.75 52.07 -4.84
C GLU A 331 54.96 51.63 -4.00
N ASP A 332 54.88 51.89 -2.70
CA ASP A 332 55.44 51.00 -1.68
C ASP A 332 54.83 49.61 -1.91
N MET A 333 55.56 48.74 -2.62
CA MET A 333 55.18 47.35 -2.80
C MET A 333 54.99 46.67 -1.43
N PRO A 334 53.80 46.13 -1.11
CA PRO A 334 53.66 45.24 0.03
C PRO A 334 54.51 44.00 -0.22
N ARG A 335 55.48 43.72 0.67
CA ARG A 335 56.21 42.46 0.69
C ARG A 335 55.21 41.30 0.73
N MET A 336 55.13 40.54 -0.36
CA MET A 336 54.41 39.27 -0.38
C MET A 336 55.06 38.32 0.63
N SER A 337 54.35 38.07 1.73
CA SER A 337 54.64 37.02 2.69
C SER A 337 54.42 35.66 2.02
N THR A 338 55.50 34.93 1.78
CA THR A 338 55.49 33.49 1.48
C THR A 338 55.12 32.70 2.73
N THR A 339 53.84 32.39 2.92
CA THR A 339 53.41 31.28 3.79
C THR A 339 52.45 30.37 3.03
N GLY A 340 53.03 29.37 2.35
CA GLY A 340 52.29 28.23 1.82
C GLY A 340 51.76 27.37 2.96
N LYS A 341 50.46 27.39 3.19
CA LYS A 341 49.76 26.35 3.95
C LYS A 341 49.30 25.26 2.98
N VAL A 342 50.05 24.18 2.94
CA VAL A 342 49.59 22.88 2.43
C VAL A 342 48.59 22.33 3.46
N VAL A 343 47.31 22.24 3.09
CA VAL A 343 46.31 21.55 3.90
C VAL A 343 46.41 20.06 3.60
N ASN A 344 46.95 19.32 4.57
CA ASN A 344 47.10 17.88 4.56
C ASN A 344 45.73 17.23 4.88
N LEU A 345 45.12 16.58 3.90
CA LEU A 345 43.93 15.73 4.03
C LEU A 345 44.40 14.28 4.16
N ASN A 346 44.64 13.81 5.39
CA ASN A 346 44.60 12.39 5.76
C ASN A 346 44.85 12.20 7.26
N ALA A 347 43.79 12.01 8.04
CA ALA A 347 43.82 11.24 9.30
C ALA A 347 42.38 10.98 9.76
N TRP A 348 42.21 9.91 10.55
CA TRP A 348 41.03 9.53 11.34
C TRP A 348 40.14 8.41 10.75
N HIS A 349 40.67 7.19 10.85
CA HIS A 349 39.90 5.99 11.20
C HIS A 349 40.22 5.60 12.66
N GLN A 350 39.26 4.89 13.26
CA GLN A 350 39.24 4.23 14.59
C GLN A 350 38.56 5.02 15.72
N PHE A 351 37.39 4.54 16.15
CA PHE A 351 37.14 4.25 17.57
C PHE A 351 36.04 3.18 17.73
N ALA A 352 36.28 2.27 18.67
CA ALA A 352 35.45 1.13 19.06
C ALA A 352 34.58 1.45 20.29
N CYS A 353 33.49 0.70 20.44
CA CYS A 353 32.52 0.70 21.55
C CYS A 353 33.12 0.52 22.96
N VAL A 354 32.55 1.20 23.97
CA VAL A 354 32.28 0.67 25.33
C VAL A 354 31.02 1.33 25.92
N ARG A 355 30.10 0.54 26.50
CA ARG A 355 28.87 0.97 27.21
C ARG A 355 29.10 1.28 28.70
N LYS A 356 28.33 2.20 29.28
CA LYS A 356 27.90 2.19 30.71
C LYS A 356 26.53 2.87 30.88
N THR A 357 25.58 2.18 31.52
CA THR A 357 24.22 2.66 31.84
C THR A 357 24.19 3.54 33.09
N ALA A 358 23.44 4.65 33.06
CA ALA A 358 23.12 5.50 34.21
C ALA A 358 21.60 5.72 34.39
N ALA A 359 21.18 5.98 35.63
CA ALA A 359 19.79 6.06 36.10
C ALA A 359 19.07 7.37 35.71
N PRO A 360 17.71 7.44 35.77
CA PRO A 360 16.93 8.53 35.19
C PRO A 360 16.96 9.81 36.04
N ALA A 361 17.15 10.95 35.38
CA ALA A 361 16.94 12.29 35.94
C ALA A 361 15.49 12.79 35.70
N PRO A 362 14.98 13.73 36.51
CA PRO A 362 13.61 14.23 36.40
C PRO A 362 13.41 15.17 35.19
N PRO A 363 12.16 15.34 34.70
CA PRO A 363 11.88 16.04 33.44
C PRO A 363 11.87 17.56 33.57
N LEU A 364 12.30 18.23 32.50
CA LEU A 364 12.24 19.68 32.29
C LEU A 364 11.30 20.03 31.11
N PRO A 365 10.78 21.28 31.03
CA PRO A 365 9.68 21.64 30.13
C PRO A 365 10.12 22.02 28.70
N ALA A 366 9.21 21.80 27.73
CA ALA A 366 9.44 21.81 26.28
C ALA A 366 9.21 23.18 25.57
N THR A 367 9.75 23.35 24.35
CA THR A 367 9.59 24.55 23.50
C THR A 367 9.34 24.19 22.02
N PRO A 368 8.45 24.89 21.27
CA PRO A 368 8.11 24.58 19.87
C PRO A 368 8.98 25.33 18.83
N LEU A 369 9.06 24.82 17.58
CA LEU A 369 9.81 25.40 16.45
C LEU A 369 9.02 25.38 15.10
N PRO A 370 9.18 26.38 14.20
CA PRO A 370 8.53 26.45 12.87
C PRO A 370 9.45 26.19 11.64
N GLY A 371 8.89 25.70 10.51
CA GLY A 371 9.56 25.57 9.18
C GLY A 371 8.78 24.72 8.12
N PRO A 372 9.05 24.80 6.79
CA PRO A 372 8.24 24.16 5.74
C PRO A 372 8.62 22.70 5.43
N ARG A 373 7.65 21.95 4.84
CA ARG A 373 7.64 20.50 4.57
C ARG A 373 8.52 20.05 3.37
N PRO A 374 9.05 18.79 3.36
CA PRO A 374 9.63 18.18 2.17
C PRO A 374 8.56 17.59 1.22
N THR A 375 8.89 17.52 -0.07
CA THR A 375 8.01 17.12 -1.20
C THR A 375 8.32 15.70 -1.69
N VAL A 376 7.31 15.05 -2.26
CA VAL A 376 7.30 13.69 -2.85
C VAL A 376 8.42 13.48 -3.88
N LEU A 377 9.06 12.31 -3.87
CA LEU A 377 9.98 11.86 -4.91
C LEU A 377 9.22 11.63 -6.23
N THR A 378 9.54 12.39 -7.27
CA THR A 378 9.03 12.13 -8.62
C THR A 378 9.92 11.11 -9.35
N PRO A 379 9.43 10.46 -10.43
CA PRO A 379 10.27 9.62 -11.29
C PRO A 379 11.54 10.31 -11.82
N ARG A 380 11.50 11.66 -11.93
CA ARG A 380 12.64 12.48 -12.30
C ARG A 380 13.67 12.59 -11.16
N ASP A 381 13.23 12.77 -9.92
CA ASP A 381 14.12 12.85 -8.75
C ASP A 381 14.88 11.53 -8.52
N LEU A 382 14.25 10.41 -8.88
CA LEU A 382 14.83 9.07 -8.81
C LEU A 382 15.84 8.82 -9.95
N GLN A 383 15.58 9.30 -11.17
CA GLN A 383 16.58 9.31 -12.25
C GLN A 383 17.79 10.17 -11.88
N ASP A 384 17.56 11.34 -11.27
CA ASP A 384 18.62 12.22 -10.80
C ASP A 384 19.39 11.60 -9.62
N TRP A 385 18.76 10.78 -8.78
CA TRP A 385 19.43 10.01 -7.73
C TRP A 385 20.33 8.89 -8.30
N THR A 386 19.82 8.10 -9.24
CA THR A 386 20.62 7.05 -9.92
C THR A 386 21.80 7.65 -10.65
N ALA A 387 21.61 8.80 -11.32
CA ALA A 387 22.69 9.54 -11.97
C ALA A 387 23.75 10.06 -10.98
N ARG A 388 23.35 10.52 -9.79
CA ARG A 388 24.27 11.06 -8.76
C ARG A 388 25.02 9.99 -7.97
N THR A 389 24.39 8.84 -7.72
CA THR A 389 24.96 7.81 -6.83
C THR A 389 25.57 6.62 -7.57
N GLY A 390 25.29 6.48 -8.87
CA GLY A 390 25.71 5.32 -9.66
C GLY A 390 25.00 4.02 -9.26
N ARG A 391 23.99 4.09 -8.39
CA ARG A 391 23.21 2.94 -7.93
C ARG A 391 21.87 2.91 -8.67
N PRO A 392 21.55 1.83 -9.41
CA PRO A 392 20.25 1.70 -10.04
C PRO A 392 19.18 1.47 -8.96
N VAL A 393 18.09 2.23 -9.00
CA VAL A 393 16.87 1.86 -8.27
C VAL A 393 16.17 0.80 -9.10
N THR A 394 16.22 -0.46 -8.68
CA THR A 394 15.60 -1.53 -9.47
C THR A 394 14.12 -1.70 -9.10
N PRO A 395 13.23 -1.85 -10.09
CA PRO A 395 11.81 -2.10 -9.84
C PRO A 395 11.50 -3.39 -9.08
N GLU A 396 12.48 -4.27 -8.91
CA GLU A 396 12.32 -5.59 -8.32
C GLU A 396 12.40 -5.60 -6.78
N GLY A 397 12.74 -4.47 -6.14
CA GLY A 397 12.77 -4.36 -4.68
C GLY A 397 11.37 -4.37 -4.07
N THR A 398 11.15 -5.15 -3.00
CA THR A 398 9.82 -5.30 -2.37
C THR A 398 9.23 -3.99 -1.85
N TRP A 399 10.09 -3.00 -1.54
CA TRP A 399 9.67 -1.66 -1.12
C TRP A 399 9.30 -0.73 -2.28
N TRP A 400 9.84 -0.94 -3.49
CA TRP A 400 9.52 -0.15 -4.69
C TRP A 400 8.03 -0.27 -5.02
N THR A 401 7.54 -1.50 -5.02
CA THR A 401 6.13 -1.83 -5.24
C THR A 401 5.22 -1.20 -4.17
N ALA A 402 5.67 -1.17 -2.92
CA ALA A 402 4.90 -0.57 -1.81
C ALA A 402 4.83 0.96 -1.89
N LEU A 403 5.87 1.63 -2.41
CA LEU A 403 5.94 3.09 -2.52
C LEU A 403 5.17 3.61 -3.74
N VAL A 404 5.28 2.93 -4.88
CA VAL A 404 4.60 3.30 -6.14
C VAL A 404 3.10 3.08 -6.06
N LEU A 405 2.63 2.00 -5.42
CA LEU A 405 1.20 1.70 -5.30
C LEU A 405 0.45 2.61 -4.32
N HIS A 406 1.16 3.36 -3.47
CA HIS A 406 0.57 4.14 -2.38
C HIS A 406 1.10 5.57 -2.28
N ALA A 407 1.60 6.14 -3.38
CA ALA A 407 2.23 7.47 -3.41
C ALA A 407 1.39 8.58 -2.73
N ALA A 408 0.07 8.58 -2.91
CA ALA A 408 -0.83 9.56 -2.27
C ALA A 408 -0.98 9.33 -0.75
N SER A 409 -0.98 8.08 -0.30
CA SER A 409 -0.98 7.74 1.14
C SER A 409 0.37 8.06 1.77
N TYR A 410 1.46 7.79 1.06
CA TYR A 410 2.83 8.13 1.47
C TYR A 410 2.99 9.64 1.66
N GLU A 411 2.55 10.46 0.70
CA GLU A 411 2.57 11.93 0.82
C GLU A 411 1.78 12.40 2.06
N TRP A 412 0.59 11.84 2.29
CA TRP A 412 -0.22 12.21 3.44
C TRP A 412 0.45 11.82 4.78
N TRP A 413 0.93 10.59 4.93
CA TRP A 413 1.56 10.11 6.18
C TRP A 413 2.91 10.78 6.46
N THR A 414 3.74 10.99 5.43
CA THR A 414 5.05 11.66 5.58
C THR A 414 4.90 13.14 5.94
N SER A 415 3.85 13.81 5.47
CA SER A 415 3.54 15.20 5.84
C SER A 415 3.21 15.42 7.33
N GLN A 416 2.94 14.34 8.07
CA GLN A 416 2.60 14.34 9.50
C GLN A 416 3.80 14.05 10.42
N ILE A 417 4.96 13.72 9.84
CA ILE A 417 6.15 13.31 10.58
C ILE A 417 7.17 14.45 10.47
N ASP A 418 7.65 14.95 11.62
CA ASP A 418 8.59 16.08 11.70
C ASP A 418 9.88 15.79 10.93
N GLY A 419 10.04 16.38 9.73
CA GLY A 419 11.16 16.11 8.82
C GLY A 419 12.56 16.34 9.39
N ARG A 420 12.70 16.93 10.58
CA ARG A 420 14.00 17.12 11.24
C ARG A 420 14.70 15.82 11.60
N TRP A 421 13.99 14.69 11.68
CA TRP A 421 14.63 13.40 11.99
C TRP A 421 15.56 12.89 10.87
N VAL A 422 15.38 13.34 9.63
CA VAL A 422 16.23 12.97 8.48
C VAL A 422 17.46 13.86 8.31
N GLU A 423 17.55 15.00 9.01
CA GLU A 423 18.64 15.98 8.85
C GLU A 423 20.03 15.43 9.22
N GLN A 424 20.08 14.33 9.98
CA GLN A 424 21.32 13.65 10.37
C GLN A 424 21.59 12.39 9.56
N LEU A 425 20.71 12.05 8.62
CA LEU A 425 20.95 10.97 7.67
C LEU A 425 21.73 11.50 6.49
N ARG A 426 22.56 10.63 5.92
CA ARG A 426 23.14 10.93 4.61
C ARG A 426 22.00 11.08 3.58
N PRO A 427 22.12 11.97 2.59
CA PRO A 427 21.08 12.17 1.57
C PRO A 427 20.62 10.88 0.89
N ASP A 428 21.51 9.91 0.69
CA ASP A 428 21.21 8.61 0.08
C ASP A 428 20.46 7.64 1.01
N LEU A 429 20.31 7.96 2.30
CA LEU A 429 19.61 7.16 3.31
C LEU A 429 18.26 7.76 3.72
N VAL A 430 17.92 8.96 3.24
CA VAL A 430 16.66 9.65 3.57
C VAL A 430 15.46 8.86 3.07
N ASP A 431 15.47 8.46 1.79
CA ASP A 431 14.35 7.73 1.19
C ASP A 431 14.19 6.30 1.75
N PRO A 432 15.27 5.50 1.91
CA PRO A 432 15.21 4.23 2.62
C PRO A 432 14.65 4.33 4.04
N ALA A 433 14.95 5.42 4.76
CA ALA A 433 14.45 5.59 6.11
C ALA A 433 12.96 5.93 6.16
N TRP A 434 12.45 6.71 5.19
CA TRP A 434 11.02 6.95 5.05
C TRP A 434 10.24 5.68 4.69
N VAL A 435 10.81 4.84 3.83
CA VAL A 435 10.28 3.52 3.50
C VAL A 435 10.19 2.65 4.75
N ALA A 436 11.28 2.54 5.52
CA ALA A 436 11.31 1.73 6.74
C ALA A 436 10.29 2.23 7.77
N LEU A 437 10.12 3.55 7.88
CA LEU A 437 9.10 4.17 8.73
C LEU A 437 7.69 3.82 8.25
N TYR A 438 7.41 3.94 6.95
CA TYR A 438 6.13 3.57 6.35
C TYR A 438 5.78 2.10 6.54
N LEU A 439 6.72 1.19 6.26
CA LEU A 439 6.54 -0.25 6.48
C LEU A 439 6.20 -0.56 7.93
N SER A 440 6.83 0.13 8.89
CA SER A 440 6.53 -0.02 10.30
C SER A 440 5.11 0.47 10.68
N THR A 441 4.51 1.39 9.90
CA THR A 441 3.11 1.84 10.12
C THR A 441 2.07 0.81 9.62
N ILE A 442 2.43 0.04 8.59
CA ILE A 442 1.58 -1.01 8.02
C ILE A 442 1.67 -2.28 8.87
N GLU A 443 2.90 -2.73 9.16
CA GLU A 443 3.20 -3.93 9.94
C GLU A 443 3.83 -3.52 11.29
N PRO A 444 3.07 -3.46 12.40
CA PRO A 444 3.55 -2.91 13.67
C PRO A 444 4.61 -3.76 14.37
N SER A 445 4.87 -4.97 13.86
CA SER A 445 5.99 -5.80 14.27
C SER A 445 6.33 -6.82 13.17
N GLY A 446 7.61 -7.04 12.91
CA GLY A 446 8.06 -7.96 11.87
C GLY A 446 9.53 -8.32 12.00
N SER A 447 10.07 -9.07 11.04
CA SER A 447 11.51 -9.33 11.00
C SER A 447 12.27 -8.05 10.65
N VAL A 448 13.40 -7.81 11.32
CA VAL A 448 14.32 -6.70 11.00
C VAL A 448 14.78 -6.76 9.54
N ARG A 449 14.90 -7.97 8.97
CA ARG A 449 15.25 -8.18 7.55
C ARG A 449 14.22 -7.59 6.57
N LYS A 450 12.96 -7.41 6.99
CA LYS A 450 11.94 -6.72 6.17
C LYS A 450 12.13 -5.20 6.15
N LEU A 451 12.80 -4.62 7.16
CA LEU A 451 13.11 -3.19 7.23
C LEU A 451 14.49 -2.86 6.67
N ALA A 452 15.47 -3.74 6.90
CA ALA A 452 16.79 -3.66 6.32
C ALA A 452 16.89 -4.57 5.10
N GLU A 453 16.57 -4.03 3.93
CA GLU A 453 17.20 -4.54 2.72
C GLU A 453 18.69 -4.17 2.78
N GLU A 454 19.54 -5.19 2.70
CA GLU A 454 21.00 -5.08 2.80
C GLU A 454 21.60 -4.18 1.69
N THR A 455 20.85 -3.93 0.62
CA THR A 455 21.19 -3.02 -0.48
C THR A 455 20.84 -1.56 -0.20
N ALA A 456 19.76 -1.30 0.55
CA ALA A 456 19.20 0.03 0.81
C ALA A 456 19.60 0.60 2.19
N ASP A 457 19.79 -0.27 3.18
CA ASP A 457 20.35 0.08 4.49
C ASP A 457 21.49 -0.89 4.87
N PRO A 458 22.58 -0.97 4.07
CA PRO A 458 23.65 -1.96 4.22
C PRO A 458 24.32 -1.94 5.59
N ALA A 459 24.32 -0.79 6.24
CA ALA A 459 24.89 -0.63 7.56
C ALA A 459 23.84 -0.76 8.67
N GLY A 460 22.53 -0.77 8.38
CA GLY A 460 21.47 -0.70 9.38
C GLY A 460 21.33 0.69 10.03
N LEU A 461 21.78 1.75 9.34
CA LEU A 461 21.79 3.13 9.83
C LEU A 461 20.38 3.71 9.94
N ALA A 462 19.52 3.45 8.96
CA ALA A 462 18.12 3.90 9.01
C ALA A 462 17.38 3.20 10.16
N MET A 463 17.55 1.88 10.29
CA MET A 463 16.95 1.14 11.40
C MET A 463 17.49 1.54 12.77
N ARG A 464 18.82 1.74 12.91
CA ARG A 464 19.41 2.26 14.15
C ARG A 464 18.83 3.62 14.48
N ARG A 465 18.66 4.50 13.50
CA ARG A 465 18.07 5.81 13.73
C ARG A 465 16.61 5.73 14.17
N LEU A 466 15.78 4.89 13.54
CA LEU A 466 14.40 4.64 13.96
C LEU A 466 14.32 4.07 15.38
N HIS A 467 15.28 3.22 15.75
CA HIS A 467 15.41 2.66 17.08
C HIS A 467 15.85 3.70 18.12
N ASP A 468 16.87 4.49 17.81
CA ASP A 468 17.42 5.53 18.70
C ASP A 468 16.42 6.66 18.95
N LEU A 469 15.57 6.95 17.95
CA LEU A 469 14.43 7.86 18.07
C LEU A 469 13.24 7.23 18.84
N GLY A 470 13.35 5.97 19.25
CA GLY A 470 12.31 5.26 19.99
C GLY A 470 11.06 4.93 19.17
N LEU A 471 11.09 5.07 17.84
CA LEU A 471 9.94 4.77 16.96
C LEU A 471 9.70 3.25 16.87
N ILE A 472 10.78 2.48 16.86
CA ILE A 472 10.78 1.02 16.92
C ILE A 472 11.62 0.52 18.08
N THR A 473 11.28 -0.66 18.61
CA THR A 473 12.14 -1.47 19.48
C THR A 473 12.66 -2.63 18.67
N ILE A 474 13.94 -2.93 18.78
CA ILE A 474 14.53 -4.11 18.17
C ILE A 474 14.67 -5.18 19.27
N THR A 475 14.07 -6.34 19.05
CA THR A 475 14.06 -7.47 19.99
C THR A 475 14.51 -8.75 19.31
N VAL A 476 15.27 -9.58 20.03
CA VAL A 476 15.68 -10.91 19.58
C VAL A 476 14.61 -11.93 19.99
N ARG A 477 14.11 -12.75 19.05
CA ARG A 477 13.25 -13.90 19.35
C ARG A 477 14.09 -15.12 19.70
N SER A 478 13.47 -16.07 20.41
CA SER A 478 13.99 -17.43 20.61
C SER A 478 14.42 -18.01 19.25
N GLY A 479 15.69 -18.40 19.12
CA GLY A 479 16.30 -18.80 17.84
C GLY A 479 17.18 -17.75 17.16
N GLY A 480 17.46 -16.62 17.82
CA GLY A 480 18.46 -15.64 17.34
C GLY A 480 17.98 -14.70 16.22
N GLN A 481 16.71 -14.78 15.82
CA GLN A 481 16.15 -13.91 14.81
C GLN A 481 15.79 -12.53 15.38
N TRP A 482 16.31 -11.48 14.76
CA TRP A 482 16.00 -10.10 15.11
C TRP A 482 14.64 -9.67 14.54
N THR A 483 13.81 -9.07 15.40
CA THR A 483 12.49 -8.54 15.08
C THR A 483 12.39 -7.09 15.54
N TYR A 484 11.53 -6.32 14.90
CA TYR A 484 11.19 -4.98 15.35
C TYR A 484 9.75 -4.97 15.86
N ARG A 485 9.45 -4.01 16.73
CA ARG A 485 8.10 -3.66 17.17
C ARG A 485 7.98 -2.16 17.25
N THR A 486 6.98 -1.55 16.62
CA THR A 486 6.70 -0.13 16.78
C THR A 486 6.33 0.18 18.23
N ARG A 487 7.00 1.15 18.85
CA ARG A 487 6.63 1.58 20.22
C ARG A 487 5.37 2.42 20.25
N HIS A 488 5.04 3.03 19.12
CA HIS A 488 3.89 3.89 18.97
C HIS A 488 2.94 3.32 17.92
N ASN A 489 1.63 3.52 18.10
CA ASN A 489 0.70 3.37 17.00
C ASN A 489 0.92 4.56 16.06
N LEU A 490 1.83 4.38 15.10
CA LEU A 490 2.22 5.44 14.16
C LEU A 490 1.03 5.91 13.29
N ARG A 491 -0.13 5.22 13.33
CA ARG A 491 -1.38 5.67 12.71
C ARG A 491 -2.02 6.88 13.42
N ASN A 492 -1.56 7.24 14.62
CA ASN A 492 -2.03 8.39 15.40
C ASN A 492 -1.09 9.60 15.34
N VAL A 493 0.06 9.47 14.68
CA VAL A 493 0.96 10.58 14.35
C VAL A 493 0.19 11.55 13.45
N GLY A 494 -0.05 12.78 13.93
CA GLY A 494 -0.79 13.81 13.20
C GLY A 494 -2.29 13.98 13.54
N ARG A 495 -2.83 13.33 14.58
CA ARG A 495 -4.17 13.69 15.08
C ARG A 495 -4.09 14.97 15.95
N ALA A 496 -5.12 15.82 15.87
CA ALA A 496 -5.23 17.12 16.56
C ALA A 496 -5.43 17.04 18.10
N GLY A 497 -4.76 16.11 18.76
CA GLY A 497 -4.64 16.04 20.22
C GLY A 497 -3.19 16.19 20.64
N ASP A 498 -2.95 16.61 21.89
CA ASP A 498 -1.62 16.93 22.40
C ASP A 498 -0.64 15.76 22.24
N TRP A 499 0.38 15.97 21.41
CA TRP A 499 1.52 15.08 21.26
C TRP A 499 2.66 15.60 22.14
N ASN A 500 2.99 14.87 23.19
CA ASN A 500 4.25 15.08 23.93
C ASN A 500 5.36 14.27 23.24
N GLN A 501 6.26 14.94 22.49
CA GLN A 501 7.54 14.34 22.11
C GLN A 501 8.30 14.00 23.40
N PRO A 502 8.79 12.76 23.59
CA PRO A 502 9.77 12.53 24.65
C PRO A 502 11.06 13.28 24.29
N HIS A 503 11.63 14.00 25.26
CA HIS A 503 12.96 14.60 25.09
C HIS A 503 13.98 13.50 24.74
N PRO A 504 14.98 13.81 23.88
CA PRO A 504 16.06 12.87 23.60
C PRO A 504 16.73 12.49 24.92
N TRP A 505 16.76 11.20 25.22
CA TRP A 505 17.69 10.70 26.24
C TRP A 505 19.11 11.03 25.77
N PRO A 506 20.01 11.52 26.63
CA PRO A 506 21.39 11.66 26.24
C PRO A 506 21.92 10.26 25.87
N LEU A 507 22.52 10.16 24.69
CA LEU A 507 23.19 8.95 24.22
C LEU A 507 24.33 8.65 25.21
N SER A 508 24.19 7.57 25.98
CA SER A 508 25.24 6.96 26.81
C SER A 508 25.88 5.78 26.12
#